data_AF-A0A7X2M410-F1
#
_entry.id   AF-A0A7X2M410-F1
#
_cell.length_a   1.000
_cell.length_b   1.000
_cell.length_c   1.000
_cell.angle_alpha   90.00
_cell.angle_beta   90.00
_cell.angle_gamma   90.00
#
_symmetry.space_group_name_H-M   'P 1'
#
loop_
_entity.id
_entity.type
_entity.pdbx_description
1 polymer ?
#
loop_
_entity_poly.entity_id
_entity_poly.type
_entity_poly.pdbx_seq_one_letter_code
_entity_poly.pdbx_strand_id
1 'polypeptide(L)'
;MKALRLGMTDFLGSRELYRVVRQADSVKLTYTVDPSSTEGTIENELTGTDAEAFFNRLATFDFASWRVLGEPQPPLLADTRWNLAITEDDERVLRYEGGQPFPDRFNELLSLLKYTVTVPGGHFLPPIAWQLDYVRFGTLQLPKFEGPRRFLSRQLRYRRTYLIEANENRVVLRTQYAEPLSDHDVVYHDPKLVAALASKVAAAVAELGEVADLSIDSTWQPRSVLALTIQYPHGEPTRIQVDAELNRTMKMLWQTVTEAIQAFQRSSEHRDQQDAIQLGPQLMHYIKVNFRHGVKDYLYKTDIPSLQEGDLVVVPVGNEGRTLHAEVTNPHVIPPIHFPVPPDKIKQVIGLADLDDDEDEDEDDWC
;
A
#
# COMPACT_ATOMS: atom_id res chain seq x y z
N MET A 1 -10.07 16.78 -30.76
CA MET A 1 -10.09 15.35 -31.14
C MET A 1 -11.26 14.68 -30.45
N LYS A 2 -12.16 14.04 -31.21
CA LYS A 2 -13.41 13.42 -30.74
C LYS A 2 -13.30 11.91 -30.54
N ALA A 3 -12.56 11.21 -31.39
CA ALA A 3 -12.34 9.76 -31.25
C ALA A 3 -11.00 9.34 -31.87
N LEU A 4 -10.43 8.25 -31.34
CA LEU A 4 -9.23 7.61 -31.87
C LEU A 4 -9.47 6.11 -31.97
N ARG A 5 -9.07 5.51 -33.09
CA ARG A 5 -9.14 4.08 -33.33
C ARG A 5 -7.80 3.59 -33.85
N LEU A 6 -7.08 2.80 -33.06
CA LEU A 6 -5.84 2.14 -33.45
C LEU A 6 -6.08 0.64 -33.59
N GLY A 7 -5.87 0.09 -34.77
CA GLY A 7 -5.83 -1.35 -34.98
C GLY A 7 -4.41 -1.81 -35.32
N MET A 8 -4.01 -2.95 -34.76
CA MET A 8 -2.78 -3.65 -35.10
C MET A 8 -3.13 -5.05 -35.57
N THR A 9 -2.46 -5.54 -36.60
CA THR A 9 -2.59 -6.90 -37.11
C THR A 9 -1.23 -7.54 -37.11
N ASP A 10 -1.07 -8.59 -36.32
CA ASP A 10 0.16 -9.38 -36.26
C ASP A 10 0.29 -10.30 -37.49
N PHE A 11 1.43 -10.99 -37.59
CA PHE A 11 1.69 -11.98 -38.64
C PHE A 11 0.70 -13.15 -38.64
N LEU A 12 0.14 -13.49 -37.48
CA LEU A 12 -0.81 -14.59 -37.30
C LEU A 12 -2.24 -14.19 -37.69
N GLY A 13 -2.47 -12.92 -38.04
CA GLY A 13 -3.78 -12.37 -38.37
C GLY A 13 -4.59 -11.94 -37.15
N SER A 14 -4.03 -12.01 -35.94
CA SER A 14 -4.66 -11.51 -34.72
C SER A 14 -4.72 -9.99 -34.78
N ARG A 15 -5.90 -9.46 -34.50
CA ARG A 15 -6.19 -8.03 -34.54
C ARG A 15 -6.42 -7.49 -33.14
N GLU A 16 -5.48 -6.69 -32.66
CA GLU A 16 -5.70 -5.83 -31.51
C GLU A 16 -6.39 -4.54 -31.97
N LEU A 17 -7.40 -4.09 -31.23
CA LEU A 17 -8.10 -2.84 -31.51
C LEU A 17 -8.29 -2.03 -30.24
N TYR A 18 -7.74 -0.82 -30.24
CA TYR A 18 -7.96 0.20 -29.23
C TYR A 18 -8.93 1.24 -29.80
N ARG A 19 -9.99 1.54 -29.06
CA ARG A 19 -10.98 2.56 -29.38
C ARG A 19 -11.10 3.54 -28.22
N VAL A 20 -10.98 4.81 -28.53
CA VAL A 20 -11.11 5.93 -27.60
C VAL A 20 -12.23 6.83 -28.13
N VAL A 21 -13.21 7.15 -27.28
CA VAL A 21 -14.32 8.02 -27.64
C VAL A 21 -14.50 9.08 -26.57
N ARG A 22 -14.42 10.35 -26.95
CA ARG A 22 -14.77 11.48 -26.11
C ARG A 22 -16.29 11.54 -25.96
N GLN A 23 -16.76 11.59 -24.72
CA GLN A 23 -18.13 11.91 -24.35
C GLN A 23 -18.20 13.32 -23.76
N ALA A 24 -19.36 13.75 -23.27
CA ALA A 24 -19.54 15.10 -22.72
C ALA A 24 -18.57 15.38 -21.55
N ASP A 25 -18.53 14.48 -20.57
CA ASP A 25 -17.75 14.64 -19.33
C ASP A 25 -16.75 13.48 -19.06
N SER A 26 -16.61 12.58 -20.03
CA SER A 26 -15.80 11.36 -19.89
C SER A 26 -15.12 10.92 -21.18
N VAL A 27 -14.22 9.94 -21.06
CA VAL A 27 -13.55 9.26 -22.17
C VAL A 27 -13.74 7.77 -22.00
N LYS A 28 -14.45 7.15 -22.95
CA LYS A 28 -14.59 5.70 -22.99
C LYS A 28 -13.44 5.10 -23.80
N LEU A 29 -12.70 4.18 -23.19
CA LEU A 29 -11.69 3.36 -23.84
C LEU A 29 -12.16 1.91 -23.92
N THR A 30 -11.90 1.29 -25.06
CA THR A 30 -12.25 -0.11 -25.32
C THR A 30 -11.08 -0.78 -26.01
N TYR A 31 -10.67 -1.94 -25.50
CA TYR A 31 -9.67 -2.82 -26.10
C TYR A 31 -10.30 -4.16 -26.46
N THR A 32 -10.05 -4.63 -27.68
CA THR A 32 -10.55 -5.94 -28.17
C THR A 32 -9.48 -6.68 -28.95
N VAL A 33 -9.44 -8.01 -28.82
CA VAL A 33 -8.57 -8.92 -29.58
C VAL A 33 -9.42 -9.88 -30.41
N ASP A 34 -9.06 -10.08 -31.68
CA ASP A 34 -9.78 -10.96 -32.63
C ASP A 34 -8.79 -11.84 -33.42
N PRO A 35 -8.90 -13.19 -33.45
CA PRO A 35 -9.88 -14.01 -32.76
C PRO A 35 -9.62 -14.06 -31.26
N SER A 36 -10.70 -14.03 -30.46
CA SER A 36 -10.65 -14.01 -29.00
C SER A 36 -10.17 -15.34 -28.43
N SER A 37 -8.87 -15.60 -28.45
CA SER A 37 -8.33 -16.89 -28.01
C SER A 37 -8.43 -17.09 -26.50
N THR A 38 -8.58 -16.04 -25.66
CA THR A 38 -8.83 -16.25 -24.23
C THR A 38 -9.36 -15.08 -23.39
N GLU A 39 -9.24 -13.81 -23.77
CA GLU A 39 -9.71 -12.68 -22.93
C GLU A 39 -10.49 -11.64 -23.74
N GLY A 40 -11.73 -11.43 -23.30
CA GLY A 40 -12.73 -10.59 -23.95
C GLY A 40 -12.41 -9.10 -23.86
N THR A 41 -13.25 -8.32 -24.52
CA THR A 41 -13.26 -6.85 -24.49
C THR A 41 -12.96 -6.29 -23.10
N ILE A 42 -11.94 -5.43 -23.00
CA ILE A 42 -11.68 -4.63 -21.80
C ILE A 42 -12.23 -3.22 -22.03
N GLU A 43 -13.02 -2.71 -21.11
CA GLU A 43 -13.56 -1.35 -21.14
C GLU A 43 -13.08 -0.56 -19.92
N ASN A 44 -12.74 0.70 -20.12
CA ASN A 44 -12.46 1.64 -19.05
C ASN A 44 -13.07 3.01 -19.38
N GLU A 45 -13.37 3.80 -18.36
CA GLU A 45 -13.93 5.14 -18.51
C GLU A 45 -13.17 6.11 -17.61
N LEU A 46 -12.53 7.11 -18.22
CA LEU A 46 -11.93 8.23 -17.51
C LEU A 46 -12.95 9.36 -17.40
N THR A 47 -12.95 10.09 -16.29
CA THR A 47 -13.88 11.21 -16.09
C THR A 47 -13.13 12.49 -15.69
N GLY A 48 -13.75 13.64 -15.92
CA GLY A 48 -13.24 14.93 -15.47
C GLY A 48 -11.79 15.21 -15.90
N THR A 49 -10.93 15.51 -14.93
CA THR A 49 -9.52 15.85 -15.13
C THR A 49 -8.66 14.70 -15.64
N ASP A 50 -9.00 13.44 -15.35
CA ASP A 50 -8.29 12.28 -15.88
C ASP A 50 -8.51 12.17 -17.40
N ALA A 51 -9.75 12.42 -17.84
CA ALA A 51 -10.12 12.54 -19.24
C ALA A 51 -9.38 13.69 -19.94
N GLU A 52 -9.31 14.87 -19.29
CA GLU A 52 -8.56 16.02 -19.82
C GLU A 52 -7.06 15.75 -19.90
N ALA A 53 -6.46 15.18 -18.85
CA ALA A 53 -5.05 14.85 -18.80
C ALA A 53 -4.66 13.83 -19.88
N PHE A 54 -5.51 12.82 -20.09
CA PHE A 54 -5.34 11.86 -21.16
C PHE A 54 -5.35 12.53 -22.55
N PHE A 55 -6.31 13.42 -22.82
CA PHE A 55 -6.34 14.16 -24.09
C PHE A 55 -5.18 15.14 -24.25
N ASN A 56 -4.76 15.82 -23.19
CA ASN A 56 -3.57 16.66 -23.20
C ASN A 56 -2.33 15.85 -23.56
N ARG A 57 -2.22 14.61 -23.03
CA ARG A 57 -1.13 13.70 -23.40
C ARG A 57 -1.22 13.25 -24.85
N LEU A 58 -2.41 12.89 -25.34
CA LEU A 58 -2.64 12.54 -26.75
C LEU A 58 -2.32 13.71 -27.70
N ALA A 59 -2.60 14.95 -27.30
CA ALA A 59 -2.31 16.15 -28.09
C ALA A 59 -0.80 16.41 -28.25
N THR A 60 0.05 15.79 -27.43
CA THR A 60 1.52 15.87 -27.59
C THR A 60 2.06 15.04 -28.76
N PHE A 61 1.24 14.20 -29.39
CA PHE A 61 1.63 13.40 -30.55
C PHE A 61 1.38 14.19 -31.82
N ASP A 62 2.43 14.34 -32.63
CA ASP A 62 2.33 14.95 -33.96
C ASP A 62 1.90 13.91 -35.00
N PHE A 63 0.61 13.59 -35.01
CA PHE A 63 0.04 12.65 -35.98
C PHE A 63 0.15 13.13 -37.43
N ALA A 64 0.32 14.44 -37.66
CA ALA A 64 0.46 14.97 -39.02
C ALA A 64 1.80 14.56 -39.66
N SER A 65 2.82 14.30 -38.85
CA SER A 65 4.08 13.70 -39.31
C SER A 65 3.97 12.22 -39.69
N TRP A 66 2.85 11.57 -39.36
CA TRP A 66 2.63 10.15 -39.64
C TRP A 66 2.03 9.97 -41.04
N ARG A 67 2.39 8.85 -41.68
CA ARG A 67 2.11 8.65 -43.11
C ARG A 67 0.62 8.54 -43.41
N VAL A 68 0.13 9.41 -44.30
CA VAL A 68 -1.27 9.50 -44.71
C VAL A 68 -1.57 8.50 -45.84
N LEU A 69 -2.77 7.93 -45.84
CA LEU A 69 -3.29 7.10 -46.94
C LEU A 69 -3.22 7.85 -48.29
N GLY A 70 -2.46 7.31 -49.26
CA GLY A 70 -2.40 7.83 -50.63
C GLY A 70 -1.00 7.92 -51.28
N GLU A 71 0.08 7.70 -50.54
CA GLU A 71 1.45 7.72 -51.10
C GLU A 71 1.91 6.35 -51.65
N PRO A 72 2.73 6.32 -52.73
CA PRO A 72 3.22 5.07 -53.33
C PRO A 72 4.08 4.22 -52.36
N GLN A 73 3.85 2.90 -52.37
CA GLN A 73 4.43 1.93 -51.43
C GLN A 73 5.79 1.39 -51.90
N PRO A 74 6.82 1.30 -51.02
CA PRO A 74 7.79 0.22 -51.05
C PRO A 74 7.15 -1.07 -50.49
N PRO A 75 7.62 -2.27 -50.89
CA PRO A 75 7.06 -3.53 -50.40
C PRO A 75 7.18 -3.61 -48.88
N LEU A 76 6.04 -3.78 -48.20
CA LEU A 76 5.96 -3.96 -46.76
C LEU A 76 6.57 -5.33 -46.39
N LEU A 77 7.62 -5.33 -45.57
CA LEU A 77 8.08 -6.53 -44.88
C LEU A 77 6.98 -7.00 -43.90
N ALA A 78 6.80 -8.31 -43.81
CA ALA A 78 5.50 -8.95 -43.68
C ALA A 78 4.94 -9.15 -42.26
N ASP A 79 5.45 -8.48 -41.22
CA ASP A 79 5.30 -9.08 -39.88
C ASP A 79 4.26 -8.37 -38.98
N THR A 80 3.97 -7.07 -39.17
CA THR A 80 2.93 -6.36 -38.42
C THR A 80 2.41 -5.16 -39.19
N ARG A 81 1.09 -5.04 -39.32
CA ARG A 81 0.41 -3.88 -39.93
C ARG A 81 -0.34 -3.08 -38.89
N TRP A 82 -0.43 -1.77 -39.06
CA TRP A 82 -1.22 -0.90 -38.19
C TRP A 82 -2.11 0.04 -39.01
N ASN A 83 -3.28 0.37 -38.45
CA ASN A 83 -4.16 1.40 -38.97
C ASN A 83 -4.62 2.33 -37.85
N LEU A 84 -4.59 3.63 -38.10
CA LEU A 84 -5.03 4.65 -37.16
C LEU A 84 -6.08 5.52 -37.83
N ALA A 85 -7.23 5.66 -37.19
CA ALA A 85 -8.26 6.62 -37.58
C ALA A 85 -8.50 7.60 -36.43
N ILE A 86 -8.36 8.88 -36.72
CA ILE A 86 -8.61 9.98 -35.79
C ILE A 86 -9.82 10.75 -36.29
N THR A 87 -10.83 10.88 -35.45
CA THR A 87 -11.99 11.75 -35.70
C THR A 87 -11.76 13.06 -34.96
N GLU A 88 -11.68 14.16 -35.71
CA GLU A 88 -11.55 15.51 -35.16
C GLU A 88 -12.89 16.07 -34.69
N ASP A 89 -12.86 17.24 -34.07
CA ASP A 89 -14.04 17.86 -33.45
C ASP A 89 -15.05 18.37 -34.50
N ASP A 90 -14.58 18.64 -35.72
CA ASP A 90 -15.36 18.98 -36.93
C ASP A 90 -15.88 17.75 -37.70
N GLU A 91 -15.76 16.56 -37.11
CA GLU A 91 -16.10 15.25 -37.69
C GLU A 91 -15.21 14.80 -38.86
N ARG A 92 -14.14 15.53 -39.17
CA ARG A 92 -13.15 15.10 -40.16
C ARG A 92 -12.43 13.84 -39.66
N VAL A 93 -12.33 12.83 -40.53
CA VAL A 93 -11.64 11.57 -40.22
C VAL A 93 -10.29 11.51 -40.93
N LEU A 94 -9.21 11.64 -40.18
CA LEU A 94 -7.85 11.42 -40.64
C LEU A 94 -7.52 9.93 -40.55
N ARG A 95 -6.95 9.35 -41.62
CA ARG A 95 -6.61 7.92 -41.68
C ARG A 95 -5.14 7.73 -42.04
N TYR A 96 -4.48 6.89 -41.27
CA TYR A 96 -3.07 6.55 -41.39
C TYR A 96 -2.91 5.02 -41.39
N GLU A 97 -1.94 4.52 -42.15
CA GLU A 97 -1.59 3.09 -42.16
C GLU A 97 -0.10 2.90 -42.38
N GLY A 98 0.42 1.76 -41.91
CA GLY A 98 1.80 1.40 -42.15
C GLY A 98 2.15 -0.01 -41.69
N GLY A 99 3.42 -0.35 -41.86
CA GLY A 99 4.04 -1.53 -41.28
C GLY A 99 5.29 -1.14 -40.50
N GLN A 100 6.29 -2.01 -40.49
CA GLN A 100 7.60 -1.67 -39.95
C GLN A 100 8.48 -0.93 -40.98
N PRO A 101 9.35 0.00 -40.53
CA PRO A 101 9.49 0.49 -39.16
C PRO A 101 8.30 1.38 -38.72
N PHE A 102 7.98 1.37 -37.42
CA PHE A 102 6.90 2.19 -36.88
C PHE A 102 7.26 3.68 -36.91
N PRO A 103 6.26 4.58 -37.01
CA PRO A 103 6.47 6.02 -36.86
C PRO A 103 7.10 6.40 -35.52
N ASP A 104 7.73 7.57 -35.47
CA ASP A 104 8.28 8.11 -34.24
C ASP A 104 7.21 8.20 -33.14
N ARG A 105 7.58 7.78 -31.92
CA ARG A 105 6.72 7.72 -30.73
C ARG A 105 5.51 6.78 -30.84
N PHE A 106 5.41 5.92 -31.88
CA PHE A 106 4.33 4.93 -31.98
C PHE A 106 4.24 4.01 -30.75
N ASN A 107 5.39 3.54 -30.24
CA ASN A 107 5.43 2.73 -29.03
C ASN A 107 4.94 3.48 -27.79
N GLU A 108 5.19 4.80 -27.69
CA GLU A 108 4.65 5.61 -26.60
C GLU A 108 3.13 5.72 -26.67
N LEU A 109 2.56 5.85 -27.87
CA LEU A 109 1.10 5.83 -28.05
C LEU A 109 0.52 4.48 -27.62
N LEU A 110 1.13 3.37 -28.07
CA LEU A 110 0.68 2.03 -27.71
C LEU A 110 0.74 1.82 -26.19
N SER A 111 1.84 2.21 -25.55
CA SER A 111 1.99 2.16 -24.09
C SER A 111 0.94 3.03 -23.38
N LEU A 112 0.66 4.23 -23.89
CA LEU A 112 -0.38 5.10 -23.34
C LEU A 112 -1.76 4.44 -23.42
N LEU A 113 -2.14 3.89 -24.57
CA LEU A 113 -3.44 3.24 -24.75
C LEU A 113 -3.57 1.99 -23.89
N LYS A 114 -2.53 1.14 -23.84
CA LYS A 114 -2.48 -0.04 -22.96
C LYS A 114 -2.63 0.36 -21.49
N TYR A 115 -1.82 1.31 -21.03
CA TYR A 115 -1.89 1.82 -19.66
C TYR A 115 -3.30 2.31 -19.33
N THR A 116 -3.87 3.18 -20.18
CA THR A 116 -5.16 3.83 -19.94
C THR A 116 -6.32 2.83 -19.86
N VAL A 117 -6.29 1.78 -20.67
CA VAL A 117 -7.29 0.70 -20.63
C VAL A 117 -7.19 -0.13 -19.35
N THR A 118 -6.00 -0.27 -18.76
CA THR A 118 -5.75 -1.13 -17.59
C THR A 118 -5.61 -0.37 -16.28
N VAL A 119 -5.82 0.94 -16.25
CA VAL A 119 -5.66 1.73 -15.02
C VAL A 119 -6.71 1.31 -13.98
N PRO A 120 -6.29 0.90 -12.76
CA PRO A 120 -7.20 0.56 -11.68
C PRO A 120 -8.07 1.75 -11.28
N GLY A 121 -9.38 1.54 -11.14
CA GLY A 121 -10.31 2.57 -10.64
C GLY A 121 -10.55 3.77 -11.56
N GLY A 122 -10.03 3.78 -12.79
CA GLY A 122 -10.27 4.85 -13.76
C GLY A 122 -9.41 6.12 -13.57
N HIS A 123 -8.36 6.08 -12.74
CA HIS A 123 -7.52 7.24 -12.41
C HIS A 123 -6.25 7.33 -13.25
N PHE A 124 -6.33 8.01 -14.41
CA PHE A 124 -5.20 8.19 -15.32
C PHE A 124 -4.01 8.94 -14.70
N LEU A 125 -4.30 9.91 -13.83
CA LEU A 125 -3.30 10.66 -13.08
C LEU A 125 -2.81 9.85 -11.87
N PRO A 126 -1.50 9.94 -11.54
CA PRO A 126 -0.97 9.25 -10.38
C PRO A 126 -1.60 9.80 -9.08
N PRO A 127 -1.66 8.99 -8.00
CA PRO A 127 -2.11 9.47 -6.71
C PRO A 127 -1.29 10.67 -6.22
N ILE A 128 -1.94 11.60 -5.52
CA ILE A 128 -1.32 12.79 -4.93
C ILE A 128 -0.96 12.59 -3.46
N ALA A 129 -1.60 11.65 -2.77
CA ALA A 129 -1.23 11.30 -1.42
C ALA A 129 -1.51 9.83 -1.08
N TRP A 130 -0.71 9.31 -0.16
CA TRP A 130 -0.91 8.00 0.46
C TRP A 130 -0.89 8.17 1.96
N GLN A 131 -1.91 7.64 2.64
CA GLN A 131 -1.97 7.57 4.09
C GLN A 131 -1.98 6.10 4.50
N LEU A 132 -0.96 5.69 5.24
CA LEU A 132 -0.90 4.37 5.85
C LEU A 132 -1.12 4.53 7.35
N ASP A 133 -2.17 3.89 7.86
CA ASP A 133 -2.48 3.84 9.28
C ASP A 133 -2.29 2.45 9.85
N TYR A 134 -1.62 2.38 10.99
CA TYR A 134 -1.66 1.23 11.88
C TYR A 134 -2.37 1.63 13.16
N VAL A 135 -3.43 0.90 13.50
CA VAL A 135 -4.27 1.16 14.67
C VAL A 135 -4.27 -0.06 15.57
N ARG A 136 -3.85 0.10 16.82
CA ARG A 136 -3.95 -0.95 17.86
C ARG A 136 -5.10 -0.63 18.79
N PHE A 137 -5.95 -1.61 19.04
CA PHE A 137 -7.02 -1.50 20.03
C PHE A 137 -6.59 -2.17 21.33
N GLY A 138 -6.92 -1.54 22.45
CA GLY A 138 -6.84 -2.15 23.76
C GLY A 138 -8.18 -2.74 24.16
N THR A 139 -8.12 -3.91 24.80
CA THR A 139 -9.22 -4.40 25.61
C THR A 139 -9.09 -3.77 27.00
N LEU A 140 -10.12 -3.06 27.45
CA LEU A 140 -10.27 -2.68 28.85
C LEU A 140 -11.50 -3.41 29.37
N GLN A 141 -11.26 -4.43 30.20
CA GLN A 141 -12.29 -5.01 31.04
C GLN A 141 -12.26 -4.23 32.37
N LEU A 142 -13.25 -3.36 32.57
CA LEU A 142 -13.53 -2.87 33.92
C LEU A 142 -14.52 -3.85 34.55
N PRO A 143 -14.27 -4.37 35.76
CA PRO A 143 -15.28 -5.12 36.48
C PRO A 143 -16.48 -4.19 36.71
N LYS A 144 -17.68 -4.63 36.35
CA LYS A 144 -18.90 -3.96 36.78
C LYS A 144 -19.50 -4.72 37.94
N PHE A 145 -19.72 -3.99 39.03
CA PHE A 145 -20.76 -4.31 40.00
C PHE A 145 -22.10 -4.45 39.25
N GLU A 146 -22.60 -5.69 39.24
CA GLU A 146 -23.96 -6.17 38.89
C GLU A 146 -24.55 -5.91 37.48
N GLY A 147 -24.91 -7.00 36.78
CA GLY A 147 -25.89 -7.01 35.70
C GLY A 147 -25.56 -7.94 34.50
N PRO A 148 -26.52 -8.71 33.95
CA PRO A 148 -26.24 -9.79 32.99
C PRO A 148 -26.12 -9.36 31.51
N ARG A 149 -25.98 -8.07 31.18
CA ARG A 149 -25.89 -7.63 29.77
C ARG A 149 -24.87 -6.50 29.54
N ARG A 150 -23.78 -6.91 28.87
CA ARG A 150 -22.85 -6.15 27.99
C ARG A 150 -21.67 -5.43 28.65
N PHE A 151 -20.53 -6.13 28.71
CA PHE A 151 -19.21 -5.51 28.51
C PHE A 151 -19.06 -5.19 27.03
N LEU A 152 -18.64 -3.97 26.69
CA LEU A 152 -18.16 -3.60 25.35
C LEU A 152 -17.56 -2.20 25.44
N SER A 153 -16.24 -2.12 25.57
CA SER A 153 -15.50 -0.89 25.32
C SER A 153 -14.17 -1.28 24.67
N ARG A 154 -14.01 -0.93 23.39
CA ARG A 154 -12.71 -0.93 22.74
C ARG A 154 -12.19 0.49 22.78
N GLN A 155 -11.02 0.69 23.38
CA GLN A 155 -10.32 1.96 23.30
C GLN A 155 -9.18 1.84 22.29
N LEU A 156 -8.99 2.88 21.49
CA LEU A 156 -7.77 3.05 20.71
C LEU A 156 -6.60 3.01 21.72
N ARG A 157 -5.57 2.18 21.51
CA ARG A 157 -4.35 2.23 22.33
C ARG A 157 -3.36 3.22 21.75
N TYR A 158 -3.07 3.05 20.46
CA TYR A 158 -2.32 4.03 19.69
C TYR A 158 -2.64 3.92 18.20
N ARG A 159 -2.40 5.01 17.47
CA ARG A 159 -2.45 5.09 16.02
C ARG A 159 -1.13 5.63 15.50
N ARG A 160 -0.56 4.96 14.51
CA ARG A 160 0.58 5.46 13.74
C ARG A 160 0.15 5.76 12.32
N THR A 161 0.52 6.93 11.83
CA THR A 161 0.17 7.41 10.50
C THR A 161 1.43 7.81 9.75
N TYR A 162 1.59 7.26 8.55
CA TYR A 162 2.49 7.80 7.54
C TYR A 162 1.66 8.45 6.46
N LEU A 163 1.83 9.75 6.29
CA LEU A 163 1.18 10.51 5.23
C LEU A 163 2.27 11.00 4.28
N ILE A 164 2.16 10.61 3.02
CA ILE A 164 3.07 11.01 1.94
C ILE A 164 2.25 11.83 0.96
N GLU A 165 2.53 13.13 0.88
CA GLU A 165 1.82 14.09 0.04
C GLU A 165 2.74 14.57 -1.08
N ALA A 166 2.60 13.93 -2.23
CA ALA A 166 3.39 14.20 -3.43
C ALA A 166 3.15 15.61 -3.98
N ASN A 167 1.91 16.10 -3.90
CA ASN A 167 1.55 17.46 -4.33
C ASN A 167 2.21 18.55 -3.46
N GLU A 168 2.29 18.35 -2.15
CA GLU A 168 2.84 19.31 -1.20
C GLU A 168 4.35 19.11 -0.93
N ASN A 169 4.97 18.10 -1.57
CA ASN A 169 6.34 17.67 -1.28
C ASN A 169 6.55 17.47 0.23
N ARG A 170 5.58 16.83 0.88
CA ARG A 170 5.53 16.68 2.35
C ARG A 170 5.42 15.21 2.74
N VAL A 171 6.12 14.83 3.80
CA VAL A 171 5.92 13.56 4.50
C VAL A 171 5.65 13.85 5.97
N VAL A 172 4.56 13.32 6.51
CA VAL A 172 4.17 13.47 7.90
C VAL A 172 4.22 12.10 8.58
N LEU A 173 4.93 12.02 9.69
CA LEU A 173 4.99 10.86 10.57
C LEU A 173 4.30 11.23 11.88
N ARG A 174 3.14 10.64 12.14
CA ARG A 174 2.35 10.92 13.34
C ARG A 174 2.15 9.67 14.18
N THR A 175 2.25 9.81 15.50
CA THR A 175 1.78 8.79 16.46
C THR A 175 0.92 9.43 17.52
N GLN A 176 -0.25 8.84 17.72
CA GLN A 176 -1.27 9.30 18.67
C GLN A 176 -1.53 8.21 19.72
N TYR A 177 -1.62 8.60 20.99
CA TYR A 177 -1.94 7.72 22.12
C TYR A 177 -3.29 8.10 22.75
N ALA A 178 -3.94 7.18 23.46
CA ALA A 178 -5.24 7.45 24.09
C ALA A 178 -5.20 7.97 25.54
N GLU A 179 -4.05 7.90 26.21
CA GLU A 179 -3.80 8.36 27.59
C GLU A 179 -2.55 9.29 27.60
N PRO A 180 -2.11 9.95 28.71
CA PRO A 180 -1.39 11.24 28.69
C PRO A 180 0.10 11.14 28.28
N LEU A 181 0.42 10.25 27.35
CA LEU A 181 1.65 10.27 26.59
C LEU A 181 1.61 11.41 25.57
N SER A 182 2.74 12.07 25.37
CA SER A 182 2.83 13.14 24.38
C SER A 182 2.73 12.55 22.98
N ASP A 183 1.72 12.98 22.22
CA ASP A 183 1.65 12.74 20.78
C ASP A 183 2.95 13.19 20.11
N HIS A 184 3.32 12.49 19.05
CA HIS A 184 4.53 12.79 18.30
C HIS A 184 4.17 13.04 16.83
N ASP A 185 4.62 14.17 16.29
CA ASP A 185 4.41 14.56 14.90
C ASP A 185 5.71 15.14 14.33
N VAL A 186 6.16 14.59 13.21
CA VAL A 186 7.34 15.05 12.47
C VAL A 186 6.96 15.25 11.01
N VAL A 187 7.34 16.41 10.48
CA VAL A 187 7.05 16.80 9.10
C VAL A 187 8.36 17.04 8.35
N TYR A 188 8.50 16.39 7.20
CA TYR A 188 9.61 16.56 6.28
C TYR A 188 9.13 17.26 5.00
N HIS A 189 9.92 18.23 4.53
CA HIS A 189 9.69 18.95 3.27
C HIS A 189 10.89 18.76 2.33
N ASP A 190 10.94 17.64 1.62
CA ASP A 190 12.00 17.34 0.65
C ASP A 190 11.38 16.72 -0.62
N PRO A 191 11.34 17.45 -1.76
CA PRO A 191 10.76 16.97 -3.00
C PRO A 191 11.42 15.69 -3.55
N LYS A 192 12.75 15.54 -3.40
CA LYS A 192 13.46 14.36 -3.90
C LYS A 192 13.10 13.13 -3.07
N LEU A 193 13.02 13.31 -1.76
CA LEU A 193 12.56 12.28 -0.85
C LEU A 193 11.14 11.86 -1.17
N VAL A 194 10.24 12.84 -1.28
CA VAL A 194 8.82 12.59 -1.49
C VAL A 194 8.62 11.83 -2.80
N ALA A 195 9.32 12.22 -3.87
CA ALA A 195 9.28 11.48 -5.14
C ALA A 195 9.79 10.03 -5.00
N ALA A 196 10.89 9.81 -4.26
CA ALA A 196 11.43 8.47 -4.05
C ALA A 196 10.50 7.59 -3.20
N LEU A 197 9.90 8.14 -2.15
CA LEU A 197 8.92 7.44 -1.31
C LEU A 197 7.64 7.16 -2.08
N ALA A 198 7.06 8.18 -2.75
CA ALA A 198 5.88 8.02 -3.59
C ALA A 198 6.05 6.92 -4.63
N SER A 199 7.21 6.87 -5.30
CA SER A 199 7.52 5.80 -6.27
C SER A 199 7.59 4.42 -5.62
N LYS A 200 8.26 4.28 -4.48
CA LYS A 200 8.33 3.00 -3.74
C LYS A 200 6.97 2.54 -3.24
N VAL A 201 6.17 3.45 -2.68
CA VAL A 201 4.82 3.14 -2.18
C VAL A 201 3.90 2.79 -3.34
N ALA A 202 3.92 3.54 -4.45
CA ALA A 202 3.12 3.21 -5.62
C ALA A 202 3.45 1.82 -6.18
N ALA A 203 4.74 1.44 -6.25
CA ALA A 203 5.15 0.10 -6.67
C ALA A 203 4.63 -0.98 -5.72
N ALA A 204 4.77 -0.79 -4.41
CA ALA A 204 4.30 -1.75 -3.41
C ALA A 204 2.76 -1.86 -3.37
N VAL A 205 2.05 -0.77 -3.65
CA VAL A 205 0.58 -0.78 -3.78
C VAL A 205 0.14 -1.51 -5.04
N ALA A 206 0.87 -1.38 -6.15
CA ALA A 206 0.56 -2.11 -7.38
C ALA A 206 0.64 -3.64 -7.21
N GLU A 207 1.50 -4.13 -6.31
CA GLU A 207 1.58 -5.56 -5.96
C GLU A 207 0.33 -6.08 -5.22
N LEU A 208 -0.54 -5.19 -4.70
CA LEU A 208 -1.79 -5.59 -4.05
C LEU A 208 -2.86 -6.08 -5.05
N GLY A 209 -2.70 -5.80 -6.35
CA GLY A 209 -3.70 -6.11 -7.37
C GLY A 209 -4.85 -5.10 -7.39
N GLU A 210 -6.09 -5.55 -7.65
CA GLU A 210 -7.26 -4.67 -7.60
C GLU A 210 -7.46 -4.13 -6.17
N VAL A 211 -7.17 -2.83 -6.02
CA VAL A 211 -7.37 -2.05 -4.81
C VAL A 211 -8.88 -1.79 -4.65
N ALA A 212 -9.65 -2.80 -4.30
CA ALA A 212 -11.06 -2.64 -3.95
C ALA A 212 -11.18 -2.11 -2.50
N ASP A 213 -12.26 -1.35 -2.22
CA ASP A 213 -12.62 -0.91 -0.87
C ASP A 213 -12.91 -2.13 0.01
N LEU A 214 -11.86 -2.69 0.62
CA LEU A 214 -11.99 -3.76 1.58
C LEU A 214 -12.15 -3.11 2.94
N SER A 215 -13.37 -3.00 3.45
CA SER A 215 -13.59 -2.66 4.85
C SER A 215 -13.66 -3.93 5.68
N ILE A 216 -13.00 -3.94 6.84
CA ILE A 216 -13.22 -4.99 7.84
C ILE A 216 -14.71 -5.01 8.18
N ASP A 217 -15.31 -6.21 8.18
CA ASP A 217 -16.67 -6.42 8.64
C ASP A 217 -16.77 -5.92 10.10
N SER A 218 -17.70 -5.00 10.34
CA SER A 218 -17.97 -4.40 11.65
C SER A 218 -18.31 -5.42 12.75
N THR A 219 -18.66 -6.65 12.38
CA THR A 219 -18.90 -7.75 13.32
C THR A 219 -17.62 -8.39 13.85
N TRP A 220 -16.50 -8.28 13.12
CA TRP A 220 -15.19 -8.79 13.54
C TRP A 220 -14.54 -7.86 14.56
N GLN A 221 -13.89 -8.46 15.58
CA GLN A 221 -13.12 -7.73 16.60
C GLN A 221 -11.59 -7.83 16.43
N PRO A 222 -10.97 -7.19 15.42
CA PRO A 222 -9.52 -7.25 15.27
C PRO A 222 -8.83 -6.51 16.42
N ARG A 223 -7.73 -7.09 16.92
CA ARG A 223 -6.87 -6.44 17.93
C ARG A 223 -6.06 -5.29 17.34
N SER A 224 -5.76 -5.37 16.04
CA SER A 224 -5.10 -4.31 15.28
C SER A 224 -5.57 -4.25 13.83
N VAL A 225 -5.48 -3.06 13.25
CA VAL A 225 -5.93 -2.76 11.90
C VAL A 225 -4.83 -2.06 11.13
N LEU A 226 -4.65 -2.47 9.88
CA LEU A 226 -3.89 -1.74 8.88
C LEU A 226 -4.88 -1.09 7.93
N ALA A 227 -4.76 0.21 7.70
CA ALA A 227 -5.50 0.92 6.68
C ALA A 227 -4.56 1.62 5.71
N LEU A 228 -4.90 1.56 4.42
CA LEU A 228 -4.29 2.34 3.36
C LEU A 228 -5.37 3.21 2.73
N THR A 229 -5.13 4.51 2.67
CA THR A 229 -5.96 5.46 1.96
C THR A 229 -5.14 6.06 0.83
N ILE A 230 -5.64 5.96 -0.39
CA ILE A 230 -5.00 6.49 -1.60
C ILE A 230 -5.85 7.66 -2.08
N GLN A 231 -5.25 8.84 -2.11
CA GLN A 231 -5.90 10.04 -2.60
C GLN A 231 -5.42 10.33 -4.02
N TYR A 232 -6.36 10.35 -4.95
CA TYR A 232 -6.15 10.80 -6.31
C TYR A 232 -6.41 12.32 -6.42
N PRO A 233 -5.85 13.01 -7.42
CA PRO A 233 -6.09 14.44 -7.58
C PRO A 233 -7.59 14.78 -7.65
N HIS A 234 -8.40 13.86 -8.18
CA HIS A 234 -9.85 13.95 -8.26
C HIS A 234 -10.47 12.56 -8.04
N GLY A 235 -11.67 12.52 -7.45
CA GLY A 235 -12.37 11.29 -7.06
C GLY A 235 -12.36 11.04 -5.55
N GLU A 236 -13.18 10.09 -5.11
CA GLU A 236 -13.21 9.63 -3.72
C GLU A 236 -11.93 8.84 -3.41
N PRO A 237 -11.34 9.01 -2.20
CA PRO A 237 -10.17 8.25 -1.81
C PRO A 237 -10.50 6.76 -1.74
N THR A 238 -9.66 5.93 -2.34
CA THR A 238 -9.77 4.48 -2.17
C THR A 238 -9.25 4.09 -0.80
N ARG A 239 -10.02 3.29 -0.04
CA ARG A 239 -9.65 2.86 1.30
C ARG A 239 -9.65 1.35 1.45
N ILE A 240 -8.46 0.81 1.69
CA ILE A 240 -8.28 -0.58 2.11
C ILE A 240 -8.11 -0.63 3.62
N GLN A 241 -8.82 -1.53 4.28
CA GLN A 241 -8.70 -1.80 5.70
C GLN A 241 -8.71 -3.31 5.97
N VAL A 242 -7.71 -3.81 6.67
CA VAL A 242 -7.54 -5.24 6.93
C VAL A 242 -7.19 -5.53 8.37
N ASP A 243 -7.51 -6.74 8.83
CA ASP A 243 -6.98 -7.25 10.09
C ASP A 243 -5.45 -7.35 9.98
N ALA A 244 -4.77 -6.57 10.82
CA ALA A 244 -3.32 -6.46 10.80
C ALA A 244 -2.64 -7.72 11.32
N GLU A 245 -3.32 -8.69 11.90
CA GLU A 245 -2.75 -9.96 12.36
C GLU A 245 -2.78 -11.02 11.24
N LEU A 246 -3.76 -10.95 10.34
CA LEU A 246 -4.05 -12.00 9.36
C LEU A 246 -3.57 -11.68 7.94
N ASN A 247 -3.55 -10.40 7.55
CA ASN A 247 -3.23 -10.03 6.17
C ASN A 247 -1.70 -9.86 5.96
N ARG A 248 -1.06 -10.90 5.40
CA ARG A 248 0.39 -10.89 5.13
C ARG A 248 0.80 -9.83 4.11
N THR A 249 0.00 -9.58 3.08
CA THR A 249 0.34 -8.65 2.00
C THR A 249 0.40 -7.21 2.51
N MET A 250 -0.61 -6.77 3.26
CA MET A 250 -0.62 -5.43 3.87
C MET A 250 0.47 -5.26 4.94
N LYS A 251 0.81 -6.33 5.69
CA LYS A 251 1.97 -6.32 6.59
C LYS A 251 3.27 -6.06 5.82
N MET A 252 3.48 -6.74 4.69
CA MET A 252 4.66 -6.55 3.85
C MET A 252 4.71 -5.12 3.29
N LEU A 253 3.60 -4.58 2.80
CA LEU A 253 3.51 -3.17 2.38
C LEU A 253 3.97 -2.24 3.51
N TRP A 254 3.40 -2.41 4.72
CA TRP A 254 3.74 -1.58 5.87
C TRP A 254 5.23 -1.65 6.22
N GLN A 255 5.82 -2.84 6.18
CA GLN A 255 7.26 -3.04 6.41
C GLN A 255 8.09 -2.32 5.36
N THR A 256 7.78 -2.50 4.07
CA THR A 256 8.48 -1.84 2.96
C THR A 256 8.45 -0.32 3.09
N VAL A 257 7.29 0.27 3.41
CA VAL A 257 7.17 1.72 3.60
C VAL A 257 7.97 2.18 4.82
N THR A 258 7.87 1.46 5.94
CA THR A 258 8.62 1.76 7.16
C THR A 258 10.12 1.72 6.92
N GLU A 259 10.63 0.69 6.25
CA GLU A 259 12.05 0.54 5.93
C GLU A 259 12.54 1.67 5.02
N ALA A 260 11.73 2.08 4.04
CA ALA A 260 12.05 3.21 3.17
C ALA A 260 12.16 4.53 3.96
N ILE A 261 11.23 4.77 4.89
CA ILE A 261 11.26 5.95 5.76
C ILE A 261 12.48 5.91 6.70
N GLN A 262 12.78 4.77 7.31
CA GLN A 262 13.95 4.61 8.18
C GLN A 262 15.27 4.77 7.43
N ALA A 263 15.37 4.21 6.22
CA ALA A 263 16.55 4.37 5.37
C ALA A 263 16.76 5.84 5.02
N PHE A 264 15.68 6.59 4.78
CA PHE A 264 15.74 8.03 4.62
C PHE A 264 16.21 8.74 5.88
N GLN A 265 15.62 8.48 7.06
CA GLN A 265 16.02 9.14 8.31
C GLN A 265 17.51 8.95 8.59
N ARG A 266 18.05 7.76 8.31
CA ARG A 266 19.49 7.48 8.42
C ARG A 266 20.37 8.24 7.43
N SER A 267 19.86 8.56 6.24
CA SER A 267 20.63 9.24 5.20
C SER A 267 20.52 10.77 5.27
N SER A 268 19.40 11.30 5.76
CA SER A 268 19.12 12.74 5.83
C SER A 268 19.60 13.39 7.12
N GLU A 269 19.61 12.66 8.23
CA GLU A 269 20.08 13.16 9.50
C GLU A 269 21.43 12.51 9.82
N HIS A 270 22.55 13.24 9.67
CA HIS A 270 23.78 12.97 10.43
C HIS A 270 23.57 13.33 11.92
N ARG A 271 22.41 12.96 12.49
CA ARG A 271 22.18 12.98 13.94
C ARG A 271 22.63 11.65 14.48
N ASP A 272 23.22 11.67 15.68
CA ASP A 272 23.62 10.46 16.38
C ASP A 272 22.49 9.44 16.30
N GLN A 273 22.82 8.20 15.92
CA GLN A 273 21.87 7.09 15.85
C GLN A 273 21.02 6.97 17.12
N GLN A 274 21.49 7.50 18.26
CA GLN A 274 20.75 7.60 19.52
C GLN A 274 19.50 8.49 19.44
N ASP A 275 19.51 9.62 18.74
CA ASP A 275 18.37 10.54 18.65
C ASP A 275 17.30 10.03 17.67
N ALA A 276 17.70 9.41 16.55
CA ALA A 276 16.77 8.78 15.62
C ALA A 276 16.07 7.53 16.21
N ILE A 277 16.68 6.90 17.22
CA ILE A 277 16.11 5.80 18.01
C ILE A 277 15.19 6.32 19.14
N GLN A 278 15.36 7.59 19.55
CA GLN A 278 14.55 8.26 20.58
C GLN A 278 13.38 9.10 20.03
N LEU A 279 13.46 9.61 18.79
CA LEU A 279 12.50 10.59 18.23
C LEU A 279 11.52 9.98 17.23
N GLY A 280 10.97 8.82 17.57
CA GLY A 280 9.80 8.26 16.92
C GLY A 280 9.46 6.95 17.61
N PRO A 281 8.18 6.64 17.91
CA PRO A 281 7.88 5.48 18.72
C PRO A 281 8.30 4.21 17.97
N GLN A 282 9.06 3.37 18.67
CA GLN A 282 9.52 2.10 18.12
C GLN A 282 8.28 1.22 17.87
N LEU A 283 8.00 0.92 16.60
CA LEU A 283 6.92 0.02 16.15
C LEU A 283 6.94 -1.30 16.90
N MET A 284 8.15 -1.77 17.22
CA MET A 284 8.42 -2.69 18.30
C MET A 284 9.74 -2.31 18.93
N HIS A 285 9.78 -2.22 20.24
CA HIS A 285 11.04 -2.19 20.98
C HIS A 285 11.37 -3.60 21.46
N TYR A 286 12.64 -3.82 21.78
CA TYR A 286 13.05 -5.10 22.34
C TYR A 286 12.94 -5.04 23.85
N ILE A 287 12.42 -6.09 24.43
CA ILE A 287 12.40 -6.31 25.86
C ILE A 287 13.09 -7.62 26.20
N LYS A 288 13.58 -7.71 27.43
CA LYS A 288 13.92 -8.99 28.03
C LYS A 288 12.80 -9.41 28.94
N VAL A 289 12.45 -10.69 28.84
CA VAL A 289 11.52 -11.34 29.75
C VAL A 289 12.18 -12.57 30.36
N ASN A 290 11.76 -12.90 31.57
CA ASN A 290 12.18 -14.09 32.29
C ASN A 290 10.93 -14.91 32.65
N PHE A 291 11.03 -16.23 32.50
CA PHE A 291 9.97 -17.13 32.94
C PHE A 291 10.22 -17.45 34.41
N ARG A 292 9.24 -17.20 35.30
CA ARG A 292 9.37 -17.46 36.75
C ARG A 292 10.06 -18.82 36.97
N HIS A 293 11.17 -18.83 37.72
CA HIS A 293 12.13 -19.94 37.94
C HIS A 293 13.27 -20.13 36.91
N GLY A 294 13.43 -19.23 35.95
CA GLY A 294 14.53 -19.24 34.97
C GLY A 294 15.70 -18.34 35.34
N VAL A 295 16.93 -18.78 35.09
CA VAL A 295 18.16 -17.94 35.24
C VAL A 295 18.44 -17.11 33.97
N LYS A 296 17.66 -17.31 32.90
CA LYS A 296 17.98 -16.81 31.56
C LYS A 296 16.91 -15.84 31.06
N ASP A 297 17.37 -14.66 30.65
CA ASP A 297 16.56 -13.69 29.92
C ASP A 297 16.36 -14.09 28.47
N TYR A 298 15.15 -13.89 27.97
CA TYR A 298 14.78 -14.09 26.58
C TYR A 298 14.41 -12.77 25.94
N LEU A 299 14.91 -12.56 24.73
CA LEU A 299 14.66 -11.36 23.96
C LEU A 299 13.35 -11.50 23.18
N TYR A 300 12.44 -10.55 23.37
CA TYR A 300 11.19 -10.44 22.62
C TYR A 300 11.04 -9.04 22.03
N LYS A 301 10.22 -8.95 20.99
CA LYS A 301 9.71 -7.69 20.49
C LYS A 301 8.41 -7.35 21.20
N THR A 302 8.15 -6.07 21.43
CA THR A 302 6.87 -5.62 21.95
C THR A 302 6.50 -4.27 21.35
N ASP A 303 5.22 -4.12 21.05
CA ASP A 303 4.56 -2.89 20.63
C ASP A 303 3.69 -2.30 21.76
N ILE A 304 3.72 -2.91 22.95
CA ILE A 304 2.98 -2.44 24.13
C ILE A 304 3.75 -1.24 24.69
N PRO A 305 3.17 -0.01 24.65
CA PRO A 305 3.82 1.14 25.25
C PRO A 305 3.84 1.00 26.77
N SER A 306 4.81 1.65 27.42
CA SER A 306 4.84 1.82 28.88
C SER A 306 5.06 0.54 29.70
N LEU A 307 5.56 -0.54 29.11
CA LEU A 307 5.99 -1.71 29.90
C LEU A 307 7.05 -1.30 30.92
N GLN A 308 6.93 -1.82 32.12
CA GLN A 308 7.86 -1.62 33.22
C GLN A 308 8.53 -2.94 33.60
N GLU A 309 9.68 -2.84 34.27
CA GLU A 309 10.29 -4.00 34.91
C GLU A 309 9.32 -4.56 35.96
N GLY A 310 9.10 -5.87 35.95
CA GLY A 310 8.13 -6.56 36.79
C GLY A 310 6.75 -6.79 36.14
N ASP A 311 6.45 -6.16 35.00
CA ASP A 311 5.18 -6.42 34.30
C ASP A 311 5.10 -7.88 33.83
N LEU A 312 3.95 -8.53 34.01
CA LEU A 312 3.71 -9.86 33.45
C LEU A 312 3.14 -9.74 32.04
N VAL A 313 3.71 -10.50 31.12
CA VAL A 313 3.35 -10.53 29.71
C VAL A 313 3.16 -11.95 29.19
N VAL A 314 2.27 -12.12 28.23
CA VAL A 314 2.04 -13.38 27.54
C VAL A 314 2.94 -13.46 26.32
N VAL A 315 3.79 -14.49 26.25
CA VAL A 315 4.76 -14.65 25.15
C VAL A 315 4.70 -16.04 24.51
N PRO A 316 4.93 -16.15 23.19
CA PRO A 316 4.94 -17.43 22.50
C PRO A 316 6.29 -18.16 22.63
N VAL A 317 6.27 -19.42 23.05
CA VAL A 317 7.45 -20.28 23.24
C VAL A 317 7.44 -21.50 22.30
N GLY A 318 8.63 -21.96 21.89
CA GLY A 318 8.77 -23.08 20.94
C GLY A 318 8.18 -22.84 19.55
N ASN A 319 8.22 -23.83 18.66
CA ASN A 319 7.68 -23.68 17.29
C ASN A 319 6.20 -24.06 17.17
N GLU A 320 5.61 -24.58 18.24
CA GLU A 320 4.24 -25.11 18.29
C GLU A 320 3.20 -24.06 18.70
N GLY A 321 3.60 -22.79 18.90
CA GLY A 321 2.67 -21.71 19.22
C GLY A 321 2.14 -21.71 20.66
N ARG A 322 2.71 -22.53 21.56
CA ARG A 322 2.40 -22.50 22.99
C ARG A 322 2.71 -21.12 23.58
N THR A 323 1.85 -20.63 24.46
CA THR A 323 2.04 -19.36 25.18
C THR A 323 2.43 -19.62 26.63
N LEU A 324 3.25 -18.74 27.20
CA LEU A 324 3.62 -18.75 28.62
C LEU A 324 3.60 -17.33 29.17
N HIS A 325 3.40 -17.22 30.48
CA HIS A 325 3.58 -15.96 31.22
C HIS A 325 5.08 -15.74 31.49
N ALA A 326 5.54 -14.51 31.24
CA ALA A 326 6.90 -14.10 31.52
C ALA A 326 6.90 -12.71 32.16
N GLU A 327 7.84 -12.47 33.05
CA GLU A 327 8.04 -11.20 33.72
C GLU A 327 9.05 -10.36 32.94
N VAL A 328 8.74 -9.08 32.73
CA VAL A 328 9.65 -8.15 32.05
C VAL A 328 10.84 -7.83 32.97
N THR A 329 12.05 -8.23 32.56
CA THR A 329 13.30 -7.93 33.29
C THR A 329 14.05 -6.74 32.71
N ASN A 330 13.77 -6.39 31.45
CA ASN A 330 14.26 -5.14 30.89
C ASN A 330 13.23 -4.61 29.88
N PRO A 331 12.53 -3.51 30.19
CA PRO A 331 11.50 -2.93 29.33
C PRO A 331 12.07 -2.15 28.14
N HIS A 332 13.39 -1.93 28.06
CA HIS A 332 14.01 -1.24 26.94
C HIS A 332 15.41 -1.76 26.63
N VAL A 333 15.49 -2.70 25.69
CA VAL A 333 16.76 -3.26 25.21
C VAL A 333 17.20 -2.51 23.96
N ILE A 334 18.34 -1.83 24.05
CA ILE A 334 18.99 -1.23 22.89
C ILE A 334 19.50 -2.36 21.97
N PRO A 335 19.06 -2.41 20.70
CA PRO A 335 19.56 -3.38 19.72
C PRO A 335 21.09 -3.35 19.62
N PRO A 336 21.81 -4.47 19.87
CA PRO A 336 23.22 -4.54 19.50
C PRO A 336 23.36 -4.60 17.97
N ILE A 337 24.50 -4.11 17.44
CA ILE A 337 24.84 -4.11 15.99
C ILE A 337 24.71 -5.53 15.39
N HIS A 338 24.91 -6.56 16.20
CA HIS A 338 24.60 -7.95 15.88
C HIS A 338 23.75 -8.56 16.98
N PHE A 339 22.50 -8.88 16.67
CA PHE A 339 21.70 -9.69 17.57
C PHE A 339 22.22 -11.13 17.62
N PRO A 340 22.17 -11.80 18.78
CA PRO A 340 22.40 -13.25 18.88
C PRO A 340 21.41 -14.06 18.04
N VAL A 341 20.24 -13.48 17.73
CA VAL A 341 19.17 -14.06 16.92
C VAL A 341 18.75 -13.04 15.87
N PRO A 342 18.65 -13.41 14.58
CA PRO A 342 18.17 -12.50 13.53
C PRO A 342 16.85 -11.80 13.91
N PRO A 343 16.72 -10.47 13.68
CA PRO A 343 15.53 -9.71 14.07
C PRO A 343 14.22 -10.33 13.61
N ASP A 344 14.15 -10.85 12.39
CA ASP A 344 12.99 -11.52 11.80
C ASP A 344 12.54 -12.78 12.58
N LYS A 345 13.46 -13.43 13.31
CA LYS A 345 13.20 -14.63 14.12
C LYS A 345 12.84 -14.35 15.58
N ILE A 346 13.01 -13.10 16.02
CA ILE A 346 12.62 -12.70 17.38
C ILE A 346 11.10 -12.54 17.41
N LYS A 347 10.47 -13.30 18.31
CA LYS A 347 9.03 -13.35 18.49
C LYS A 347 8.49 -12.12 19.22
N GLN A 348 7.19 -11.87 19.08
CA GLN A 348 6.51 -10.73 19.66
C GLN A 348 5.72 -11.13 20.91
N VAL A 349 5.70 -10.24 21.91
CA VAL A 349 4.77 -10.28 23.05
C VAL A 349 3.33 -10.21 22.53
N ILE A 350 2.46 -11.08 23.06
CA ILE A 350 1.05 -11.15 22.63
C ILE A 350 0.21 -10.10 23.35
N GLY A 351 0.51 -9.85 24.63
CA GLY A 351 -0.23 -8.93 25.50
C GLY A 351 0.37 -8.87 26.90
N LEU A 352 -0.18 -8.00 27.74
CA LEU A 352 -0.03 -8.10 29.20
C LEU A 352 -0.76 -9.37 29.67
N ALA A 353 -0.22 -10.04 30.67
CA ALA A 353 -0.94 -11.12 31.35
C ALA A 353 -2.01 -10.50 32.26
N ASP A 354 -3.19 -11.11 32.29
CA ASP A 354 -4.19 -10.77 33.30
C ASP A 354 -3.75 -11.45 34.61
N LEU A 355 -3.61 -10.68 35.69
CA LEU A 355 -3.16 -11.15 37.02
C LEU A 355 -4.15 -12.13 37.69
N ASP A 356 -5.28 -12.43 37.05
CA ASP A 356 -6.35 -13.26 37.59
C ASP A 356 -6.32 -14.72 37.06
N ASP A 357 -5.39 -15.06 36.16
CA ASP A 357 -5.07 -16.45 35.78
C ASP A 357 -3.86 -16.96 36.59
N ASP A 358 -3.82 -16.66 37.89
CA ASP A 358 -3.06 -17.52 38.81
C ASP A 358 -3.82 -18.87 38.80
N GLU A 359 -3.23 -19.80 38.06
CA GLU A 359 -3.53 -21.22 38.06
C GLU A 359 -3.89 -21.66 39.48
N ASP A 360 -5.04 -22.32 39.60
CA ASP A 360 -5.39 -23.14 40.74
C ASP A 360 -4.12 -23.82 41.27
N GLU A 361 -3.76 -23.52 42.51
CA GLU A 361 -2.75 -24.26 43.24
C GLU A 361 -3.17 -25.74 43.21
N ASP A 362 -2.56 -26.53 42.33
CA ASP A 362 -2.47 -27.98 42.47
C ASP A 362 -1.54 -28.27 43.68
N GLU A 363 -1.90 -27.76 44.86
CA GLU A 363 -1.50 -28.25 46.16
C GLU A 363 -2.65 -29.11 46.67
N ASP A 364 -2.60 -30.41 46.38
CA ASP A 364 -2.98 -31.51 47.29
C ASP A 364 -3.35 -32.80 46.51
N ASP A 365 -2.35 -33.61 46.16
CA ASP A 365 -2.52 -35.07 46.24
C ASP A 365 -1.17 -35.81 46.33
N TRP A 366 -0.50 -35.66 47.48
CA TRP A 366 0.49 -36.63 47.98
C TRP A 366 0.28 -36.85 49.48
N CYS A 367 -0.62 -37.78 49.82
CA CYS A 367 -0.62 -38.50 51.08
C CYS A 367 -0.57 -40.01 50.83
#